data_AF-A0A803PNC6-F1
#
_entry.id   AF-A0A803PNC6-F1
#
_cell.length_a   1.000
_cell.length_b   1.000
_cell.length_c   1.000
_cell.angle_alpha   90.00
_cell.angle_beta   90.00
_cell.angle_gamma   90.00
#
_symmetry.space_group_name_H-M   'P 1'
#
loop_
_entity.id
_entity.type
_entity.pdbx_description
1 polymer ?
#
loop_
_entity_poly.entity_id
_entity_poly.type
_entity_poly.pdbx_seq_one_letter_code
_entity_poly.pdbx_strand_id
1 'polypeptide(L)'
;MKPLMELTIPYNSATTCLYPKPPLTPQISTLLHPFNPSKQRRKSTTSQLQTPAGLTASLPSPTIPSHKVTVHDRQRGVVHEFTVPEDQYILHTAEAQDISLPFACRHGCCTSCAVRVKSGELRQPEALGISSELKAKGYALLCVGFPSSDLEVETQDEDAGVLASVWKIFRSRTN
;
A
#
# COMPACT_ATOMS: atom_id res chain seq x y z
N MET A 1 -20.20 -27.08 32.74
CA MET A 1 -19.13 -26.57 33.63
C MET A 1 -17.91 -27.48 33.54
N LYS A 2 -17.03 -27.25 32.58
CA LYS A 2 -15.61 -27.66 32.50
C LYS A 2 -14.89 -26.69 31.55
N PRO A 3 -13.59 -26.46 31.75
CA PRO A 3 -13.03 -25.12 31.87
C PRO A 3 -12.40 -24.57 30.59
N LEU A 4 -12.15 -23.24 30.63
CA LEU A 4 -11.28 -22.46 29.77
C LEU A 4 -9.95 -23.20 29.54
N MET A 5 -9.65 -23.54 28.29
CA MET A 5 -8.30 -23.88 27.87
C MET A 5 -7.62 -22.61 27.37
N GLU A 6 -6.82 -22.05 28.25
CA GLU A 6 -5.82 -21.04 27.96
C GLU A 6 -4.76 -21.70 27.07
N LEU A 7 -4.85 -21.47 25.76
CA LEU A 7 -3.78 -21.85 24.82
C LEU A 7 -3.10 -20.59 24.34
N THR A 8 -2.15 -20.17 25.17
CA THR A 8 -1.03 -19.31 24.84
C THR A 8 -0.32 -19.88 23.61
N ILE A 9 -0.62 -19.39 22.42
CA ILE A 9 0.14 -19.73 21.22
C ILE A 9 1.39 -18.83 21.22
N PRO A 10 2.60 -19.41 21.25
CA PRO A 10 3.83 -18.64 21.22
C PRO A 10 3.90 -17.85 19.92
N TYR A 11 4.05 -16.53 20.04
CA TYR A 11 4.40 -15.63 18.94
C TYR A 11 5.79 -16.03 18.41
N ASN A 12 5.80 -16.96 17.46
CA ASN A 12 6.98 -17.25 16.66
C ASN A 12 7.12 -16.13 15.61
N SER A 13 7.94 -15.15 15.98
CA SER A 13 8.47 -14.09 15.15
C SER A 13 9.51 -14.63 14.16
N ALA A 14 9.09 -15.22 13.03
CA ALA A 14 9.97 -15.39 11.87
C ALA A 14 9.23 -15.97 10.65
N THR A 15 8.43 -15.16 9.96
CA THR A 15 8.24 -15.35 8.52
C THR A 15 8.38 -13.99 7.86
N THR A 16 9.63 -13.59 7.66
CA THR A 16 9.98 -12.46 6.81
C THR A 16 9.49 -12.78 5.41
N CYS A 17 8.39 -12.15 4.99
CA CYS A 17 8.00 -12.07 3.59
C CYS A 17 9.07 -11.24 2.87
N LEU A 18 10.16 -11.90 2.47
CA LEU A 18 11.18 -11.35 1.61
C LEU A 18 10.63 -11.26 0.19
N TYR A 19 10.02 -10.13 -0.16
CA TYR A 19 9.86 -9.70 -1.55
C TYR A 19 9.94 -8.16 -1.66
N PRO A 20 10.36 -7.65 -2.83
CA PRO A 20 11.25 -6.51 -2.94
C PRO A 20 10.44 -5.23 -3.13
N LYS A 21 10.94 -4.16 -2.50
CA LYS A 21 10.49 -2.79 -2.74
C LYS A 21 10.45 -2.50 -4.25
N PRO A 22 9.39 -1.88 -4.81
CA PRO A 22 9.34 -1.51 -6.21
C PRO A 22 10.51 -0.56 -6.56
N PRO A 23 11.07 -0.66 -7.78
CA PRO A 23 12.31 0.02 -8.13
C PRO A 23 12.10 1.52 -8.20
N LEU A 24 12.81 2.25 -7.33
CA LEU A 24 13.13 3.65 -7.55
C LEU A 24 14.28 3.70 -8.56
N THR A 25 14.03 4.22 -9.75
CA THR A 25 15.07 4.61 -10.74
C THR A 25 14.75 6.02 -11.24
N PRO A 26 15.74 6.84 -11.70
CA PRO A 26 16.94 6.41 -12.40
C PRO A 26 18.30 6.88 -11.88
N GLN A 27 19.22 5.91 -11.94
CA GLN A 27 20.66 5.92 -12.20
C GLN A 27 21.35 7.27 -12.44
N ILE A 28 22.32 7.60 -11.57
CA ILE A 28 23.54 8.33 -11.96
C ILE A 28 24.73 7.50 -11.51
N SER A 29 25.29 6.76 -12.46
CA SER A 29 26.58 6.10 -12.35
C SER A 29 27.68 7.16 -12.28
N THR A 30 28.45 7.18 -11.20
CA THR A 30 29.75 7.85 -11.20
C THR A 30 30.76 6.93 -10.54
N LEU A 31 31.56 6.29 -11.38
CA LEU A 31 32.72 5.52 -11.01
C LEU A 31 33.70 6.43 -10.24
N LEU A 32 34.01 6.02 -9.01
CA LEU A 32 35.17 6.49 -8.28
C LEU A 32 36.44 6.15 -9.08
N HIS A 33 37.15 7.19 -9.53
CA HIS A 33 38.59 7.09 -9.78
C HIS A 33 39.33 7.56 -8.51
N PRO A 34 40.45 6.91 -8.15
CA PRO A 34 41.16 7.18 -6.91
C PRO A 34 41.94 8.51 -6.94
N PHE A 35 41.94 9.15 -5.76
CA PHE A 35 42.79 10.26 -5.33
C PHE A 35 44.29 10.06 -5.66
N ASN A 36 45.00 11.11 -6.10
CA ASN A 36 45.89 11.98 -5.28
C ASN A 36 46.86 12.81 -6.20
N PRO A 37 47.79 13.64 -5.70
CA PRO A 37 47.74 15.10 -5.76
C PRO A 37 48.88 15.73 -6.59
N SER A 38 48.94 17.06 -6.59
CA SER A 38 50.09 17.92 -6.94
C SER A 38 50.14 18.43 -8.38
N LYS A 39 49.73 19.69 -8.58
CA LYS A 39 50.64 20.86 -8.64
C LYS A 39 49.85 22.07 -9.13
N GLN A 40 49.92 23.14 -8.32
CA GLN A 40 50.08 24.55 -8.72
C GLN A 40 49.19 25.07 -9.87
N ARG A 41 48.44 26.15 -9.69
CA ARG A 41 49.02 27.49 -9.49
C ARG A 41 47.89 28.50 -9.26
N ARG A 42 48.02 29.30 -8.19
CA ARG A 42 47.15 30.44 -7.87
C ARG A 42 47.40 31.60 -8.83
N LYS A 43 46.36 32.44 -9.04
CA LYS A 43 46.30 33.91 -8.87
C LYS A 43 45.06 34.43 -9.65
N SER A 44 43.93 34.67 -9.00
CA SER A 44 43.50 35.93 -8.35
C SER A 44 43.26 37.09 -9.31
N THR A 45 42.00 37.43 -9.60
CA THR A 45 41.59 38.81 -9.95
C THR A 45 40.08 38.99 -9.69
N THR A 46 39.77 39.88 -8.72
CA THR A 46 38.65 40.84 -8.65
C THR A 46 37.22 40.33 -9.02
N SER A 47 36.34 40.17 -8.03
CA SER A 47 35.38 41.20 -7.58
C SER A 47 34.48 41.71 -8.71
N GLN A 48 33.22 41.27 -8.75
CA GLN A 48 32.06 42.13 -8.49
C GLN A 48 30.74 41.32 -8.56
N LEU A 49 29.81 41.82 -7.76
CA LEU A 49 28.44 41.42 -7.44
C LEU A 49 27.54 41.11 -8.66
N GLN A 50 26.73 40.04 -8.60
CA GLN A 50 25.30 40.06 -8.95
C GLN A 50 24.62 38.67 -8.80
N THR A 51 23.72 38.59 -7.83
CA THR A 51 22.62 37.64 -7.80
C THR A 51 21.62 38.01 -8.90
N PRO A 52 20.99 37.02 -9.53
CA PRO A 52 19.55 37.10 -9.70
C PRO A 52 18.85 35.89 -9.08
N ALA A 53 17.89 36.21 -8.23
CA ALA A 53 16.79 35.33 -7.89
C ALA A 53 16.03 34.98 -9.17
N GLY A 54 15.43 33.79 -9.19
CA GLY A 54 14.34 33.48 -10.10
C GLY A 54 14.59 32.29 -11.01
N LEU A 55 14.42 31.09 -10.45
CA LEU A 55 13.79 29.96 -11.16
C LEU A 55 13.02 29.11 -10.12
N THR A 56 12.04 29.71 -9.43
CA THR A 56 10.91 28.92 -8.91
C THR A 56 10.08 28.48 -10.10
N ALA A 57 10.53 27.42 -10.77
CA ALA A 57 9.68 26.66 -11.67
C ALA A 57 8.72 25.84 -10.81
N SER A 58 7.61 26.46 -10.43
CA SER A 58 6.45 25.74 -9.89
C SER A 58 5.91 24.87 -11.02
N LEU A 59 6.41 23.64 -11.12
CA LEU A 59 5.82 22.62 -11.96
C LEU A 59 4.35 22.48 -11.55
N PRO A 60 3.39 22.48 -12.49
CA PRO A 60 2.02 22.12 -12.15
C PRO A 60 2.07 20.69 -11.60
N SER A 61 1.76 20.53 -10.31
CA SER A 61 1.56 19.21 -9.72
C SER A 61 0.62 18.42 -10.64
N PRO A 62 0.93 17.16 -10.98
CA PRO A 62 0.00 16.33 -11.72
C PRO A 62 -1.32 16.31 -10.95
N THR A 63 -2.42 16.72 -11.60
CA THR A 63 -3.76 16.63 -11.03
C THR A 63 -4.20 15.18 -11.09
N ILE A 64 -3.82 14.41 -10.07
CA ILE A 64 -4.18 13.00 -9.96
C ILE A 64 -5.68 12.92 -9.64
N PRO A 65 -6.48 12.18 -10.43
CA PRO A 65 -7.90 12.01 -10.13
C PRO A 65 -8.08 11.36 -8.76
N SER A 66 -9.15 11.75 -8.07
CA SER A 66 -9.51 11.19 -6.78
C SER A 66 -10.95 10.70 -6.82
N HIS A 67 -11.20 9.55 -6.21
CA HIS A 67 -12.49 8.88 -6.20
C HIS A 67 -13.06 8.83 -4.79
N LYS A 68 -14.38 8.84 -4.69
CA LYS A 68 -15.08 8.64 -3.42
C LYS A 68 -15.12 7.16 -3.10
N VAL A 69 -14.71 6.80 -1.89
CA VAL A 69 -14.74 5.43 -1.38
C VAL A 69 -15.64 5.37 -0.17
N THR A 70 -16.65 4.48 -0.24
CA THR A 70 -17.59 4.21 0.84
C THR A 70 -17.35 2.78 1.35
N VAL A 71 -16.97 2.66 2.62
CA VAL A 71 -16.71 1.39 3.30
C VAL A 71 -17.76 1.15 4.37
N HIS A 72 -18.60 0.14 4.16
CA HIS A 72 -19.56 -0.35 5.14
C HIS A 72 -18.86 -1.32 6.08
N ASP A 73 -18.54 -0.88 7.31
CA ASP A 73 -17.99 -1.73 8.35
C ASP A 73 -19.12 -2.47 9.07
N ARG A 74 -19.30 -3.74 8.70
CA ARG A 74 -20.35 -4.60 9.25
C ARG A 74 -20.10 -5.00 10.71
N GLN A 75 -18.83 -5.10 11.13
CA GLN A 75 -18.49 -5.47 12.51
C GLN A 75 -18.81 -4.35 13.49
N ARG A 76 -18.50 -3.10 13.10
CA ARG A 76 -18.77 -1.92 13.92
C ARG A 76 -20.16 -1.31 13.66
N GLY A 77 -20.80 -1.66 12.55
CA GLY A 77 -22.06 -1.08 12.11
C GLY A 77 -21.93 0.39 11.67
N VAL A 78 -20.74 0.77 11.18
CA VAL A 78 -20.41 2.16 10.81
C VAL A 78 -20.11 2.23 9.31
N VAL A 79 -20.49 3.34 8.67
CA VAL A 79 -20.15 3.60 7.27
C VAL A 79 -19.08 4.70 7.24
N HIS A 80 -17.95 4.40 6.61
CA HIS A 80 -16.87 5.35 6.40
C HIS A 80 -16.91 5.86 4.97
N GLU A 81 -16.85 7.18 4.80
CA GLU A 81 -16.83 7.82 3.49
C GLU A 81 -15.63 8.76 3.42
N PHE A 82 -14.79 8.58 2.40
CA PHE A 82 -13.58 9.36 2.22
C PHE A 82 -13.15 9.42 0.77
N THR A 83 -12.30 10.38 0.45
CA THR A 83 -11.78 10.57 -0.91
C THR A 83 -10.37 9.99 -1.02
N VAL A 84 -10.13 9.21 -2.08
CA VAL A 84 -8.86 8.51 -2.30
C VAL A 84 -8.30 8.84 -3.68
N PRO A 85 -7.06 9.36 -3.77
CA PRO A 85 -6.35 9.51 -5.04
C PRO A 85 -6.10 8.17 -5.75
N GLU A 86 -6.17 8.14 -7.09
CA GLU A 86 -5.89 6.93 -7.88
C GLU A 86 -4.47 6.37 -7.71
N ASP A 87 -3.50 7.19 -7.29
CA ASP A 87 -2.10 6.84 -7.08
C ASP A 87 -1.77 6.36 -5.66
N GLN A 88 -2.76 6.35 -4.76
CA GLN A 88 -2.58 5.97 -3.36
C GLN A 88 -3.40 4.75 -2.96
N TYR A 89 -2.88 4.01 -1.97
CA TYR A 89 -3.58 2.89 -1.38
C TYR A 89 -4.76 3.35 -0.55
N ILE A 90 -5.92 2.70 -0.74
CA ILE A 90 -7.17 3.03 -0.05
C ILE A 90 -6.99 3.03 1.47
N LEU A 91 -6.36 1.98 2.03
CA LEU A 91 -6.14 1.89 3.48
C LEU A 91 -5.26 3.03 4.01
N HIS A 92 -4.21 3.41 3.28
CA HIS A 92 -3.30 4.46 3.74
C HIS A 92 -3.98 5.83 3.76
N THR A 93 -4.77 6.11 2.73
CA THR A 93 -5.55 7.35 2.65
C THR A 93 -6.66 7.41 3.69
N ALA A 94 -7.26 6.27 4.04
CA ALA A 94 -8.21 6.17 5.14
C ALA A 94 -7.53 6.53 6.49
N GLU A 95 -6.36 5.94 6.77
CA GLU A 95 -5.60 6.23 7.99
C GLU A 95 -5.18 7.69 8.09
N ALA A 96 -4.79 8.31 6.96
CA ALA A 96 -4.46 9.73 6.90
C ALA A 96 -5.65 10.67 7.18
N GLN A 97 -6.88 10.15 7.04
CA GLN A 97 -8.13 10.84 7.35
C GLN A 97 -8.74 10.39 8.69
N ASP A 98 -7.93 9.79 9.57
CA ASP A 98 -8.33 9.27 10.89
C ASP A 98 -9.41 8.16 10.84
N ILE A 99 -9.54 7.48 9.70
CA ILE A 99 -10.47 6.35 9.52
C ILE A 99 -9.74 5.03 9.78
N SER A 100 -10.19 4.33 10.83
CA SER A 100 -9.63 3.03 11.21
C SER A 100 -10.41 1.88 10.57
N LEU A 101 -9.82 1.24 9.56
CA LEU A 101 -10.32 0.02 8.93
C LEU A 101 -9.58 -1.23 9.44
N PRO A 102 -10.17 -2.44 9.34
CA PRO A 102 -9.50 -3.66 9.76
C PRO A 102 -8.29 -4.00 8.88
N PHE A 103 -7.13 -4.20 9.50
CA PHE A 103 -5.89 -4.64 8.84
C PHE A 103 -5.02 -5.48 9.78
N ALA A 104 -4.12 -6.31 9.22
CA ALA A 104 -3.10 -7.02 10.01
C ALA A 104 -1.71 -6.97 9.37
N CYS A 105 -1.56 -7.43 8.12
CA CYS A 105 -0.23 -7.48 7.49
C CYS A 105 0.12 -6.28 6.61
N ARG A 106 -0.86 -5.59 6.01
CA ARG A 106 -0.67 -4.53 5.01
C ARG A 106 0.13 -4.91 3.73
N HIS A 107 0.39 -6.21 3.52
CA HIS A 107 1.12 -6.72 2.36
C HIS A 107 0.25 -7.56 1.41
N GLY A 108 -1.08 -7.50 1.55
CA GLY A 108 -2.00 -8.20 0.64
C GLY A 108 -2.06 -9.73 0.81
N CYS A 109 -1.57 -10.29 1.91
CA CYS A 109 -1.53 -11.75 2.15
C CYS A 109 -2.46 -12.25 3.27
N CYS A 110 -2.64 -11.49 4.36
CA CYS A 110 -3.39 -11.96 5.54
C CYS A 110 -4.91 -11.94 5.36
N THR A 111 -5.42 -11.28 4.33
CA THR A 111 -6.86 -11.10 4.05
C THR A 111 -7.72 -10.43 5.13
N SER A 112 -7.15 -9.95 6.24
CA SER A 112 -7.88 -9.17 7.25
C SER A 112 -8.47 -7.86 6.71
N CYS A 113 -7.84 -7.32 5.64
CA CYS A 113 -8.31 -6.13 4.94
C CYS A 113 -9.29 -6.46 3.78
N ALA A 114 -9.84 -7.69 3.76
CA ALA A 114 -10.70 -8.15 2.69
C ALA A 114 -12.11 -7.57 2.79
N VAL A 115 -12.61 -7.13 1.64
CA VAL A 115 -13.95 -6.56 1.49
C VAL A 115 -14.62 -7.15 0.25
N ARG A 116 -15.94 -7.02 0.22
CA ARG A 116 -16.74 -7.30 -0.97
C ARG A 116 -17.11 -5.98 -1.65
N VAL A 117 -16.73 -5.84 -2.91
CA VAL A 117 -17.12 -4.74 -3.79
C VAL A 117 -18.60 -4.86 -4.12
N LYS A 118 -19.38 -3.83 -3.79
CA LYS A 118 -20.79 -3.67 -4.14
C LYS A 118 -20.93 -2.92 -5.46
N SER A 119 -20.15 -1.87 -5.62
CA SER A 119 -20.13 -1.00 -6.80
C SER A 119 -18.73 -0.43 -7.03
N GLY A 120 -18.42 -0.08 -8.27
CA GLY A 120 -17.13 0.49 -8.66
C GLY A 120 -16.06 -0.55 -9.03
N GLU A 121 -14.88 -0.05 -9.36
CA GLU A 121 -13.73 -0.84 -9.77
C GLU A 121 -12.46 -0.37 -9.08
N LEU A 122 -11.59 -1.33 -8.75
CA LEU A 122 -10.29 -1.06 -8.15
C LEU A 122 -9.24 -1.98 -8.75
N ARG A 123 -8.01 -1.49 -8.80
CA ARG A 123 -6.84 -2.27 -9.22
C ARG A 123 -6.06 -2.74 -8.00
N GLN A 124 -5.69 -4.02 -8.00
CA GLN A 124 -4.99 -4.66 -6.88
C GLN A 124 -3.93 -5.67 -7.40
N PRO A 125 -2.86 -5.18 -8.06
CA PRO A 125 -1.81 -6.03 -8.62
C PRO A 125 -1.06 -6.85 -7.55
N GLU A 126 -0.99 -6.32 -6.32
CA GLU A 126 -0.26 -6.93 -5.19
C GLU A 126 -1.14 -7.82 -4.30
N ALA A 127 -2.39 -8.07 -4.69
CA ALA A 127 -3.31 -8.93 -3.94
C ALA A 127 -3.00 -10.42 -4.17
N LEU A 128 -2.00 -10.93 -3.46
CA LEU A 128 -1.55 -12.32 -3.47
C LEU A 128 -2.44 -13.25 -2.63
N GLY A 129 -3.12 -12.71 -1.61
CA GLY A 129 -3.97 -13.46 -0.68
C GLY A 129 -5.35 -13.86 -1.21
N ILE A 130 -5.70 -13.50 -2.46
CA ILE A 130 -7.00 -13.84 -3.05
C ILE A 130 -6.84 -14.43 -4.45
N SER A 131 -7.59 -15.49 -4.75
CA SER A 131 -7.59 -16.13 -6.07
C SER A 131 -8.37 -15.30 -7.10
N SER A 132 -8.14 -15.56 -8.38
CA SER A 132 -8.90 -14.96 -9.48
C SER A 132 -10.41 -15.23 -9.39
N GLU A 133 -10.81 -16.41 -8.90
CA GLU A 133 -12.22 -16.76 -8.69
C GLU A 133 -12.89 -15.86 -7.63
N LEU A 134 -12.18 -15.54 -6.55
CA LEU A 134 -12.69 -14.60 -5.54
C LEU A 134 -12.74 -13.18 -6.08
N LYS A 135 -11.73 -12.75 -6.85
CA LYS A 135 -11.76 -11.45 -7.53
C LYS A 135 -12.98 -11.35 -8.45
N ALA A 136 -13.30 -12.39 -9.20
CA ALA A 136 -14.48 -12.46 -10.05
C ALA A 136 -15.80 -12.43 -9.26
N LYS A 137 -15.81 -12.91 -8.01
CA LYS A 137 -16.94 -12.79 -7.08
C LYS A 137 -17.06 -11.42 -6.41
N GLY A 138 -16.17 -10.47 -6.77
CA GLY A 138 -16.15 -9.12 -6.23
C GLY A 138 -15.40 -8.98 -4.91
N TYR A 139 -14.50 -9.90 -4.55
CA TYR A 139 -13.65 -9.74 -3.37
C TYR A 139 -12.37 -8.96 -3.69
N ALA A 140 -11.99 -8.08 -2.78
CA ALA A 140 -10.80 -7.24 -2.92
C ALA A 140 -10.11 -6.98 -1.57
N LEU A 141 -8.84 -6.58 -1.63
CA LEU A 141 -8.03 -6.22 -0.47
C LEU A 141 -7.77 -4.71 -0.44
N LEU A 142 -8.30 -4.00 0.56
CA LEU A 142 -8.16 -2.54 0.67
C LEU A 142 -6.73 -2.08 0.95
N CYS A 143 -5.92 -2.94 1.59
CA CYS A 143 -4.57 -2.61 2.00
C CYS A 143 -3.55 -2.53 0.85
N VAL A 144 -3.88 -3.08 -0.32
CA VAL A 144 -3.04 -3.06 -1.53
C VAL A 144 -3.87 -2.69 -2.78
N GLY A 145 -5.01 -2.04 -2.55
CA GLY A 145 -5.96 -1.65 -3.58
C GLY A 145 -5.87 -0.16 -3.90
N PHE A 146 -5.97 0.16 -5.19
CA PHE A 146 -6.06 1.50 -5.74
C PHE A 146 -7.45 1.69 -6.35
N PRO A 147 -8.19 2.76 -6.04
CA PRO A 147 -9.46 3.02 -6.68
C PRO A 147 -9.25 3.34 -8.17
N SER A 148 -10.15 2.89 -9.02
CA SER A 148 -10.18 3.30 -10.44
C SER A 148 -11.50 4.01 -10.81
N SER A 149 -12.47 3.98 -9.90
CA SER A 149 -13.72 4.72 -9.94
C SER A 149 -14.26 4.89 -8.52
N ASP A 150 -15.38 5.61 -8.38
CA ASP A 150 -16.12 5.68 -7.12
C ASP A 150 -16.49 4.27 -6.66
N LEU A 151 -16.10 3.95 -5.42
CA LEU A 151 -16.06 2.57 -4.93
C LEU A 151 -16.96 2.44 -3.70
N GLU A 152 -17.82 1.41 -3.71
CA GLU A 152 -18.62 1.03 -2.56
C GLU A 152 -18.30 -0.41 -2.17
N VAL A 153 -17.87 -0.61 -0.93
CA VAL A 153 -17.41 -1.90 -0.41
C VAL A 153 -17.98 -2.21 0.97
N GLU A 154 -18.06 -3.49 1.29
CA GLU A 154 -18.56 -3.98 2.57
C GLU A 154 -17.55 -4.93 3.22
N THR A 155 -17.20 -4.69 4.50
CA THR A 155 -16.34 -5.59 5.27
C THR A 155 -17.05 -6.93 5.54
N GLN A 156 -16.28 -8.01 5.64
CA GLN A 156 -16.81 -9.35 5.86
C GLN A 156 -16.33 -9.89 7.20
N ASP A 157 -17.21 -10.58 7.91
CA ASP A 157 -16.84 -11.29 9.14
C ASP A 157 -15.88 -12.44 8.83
N GLU A 158 -14.92 -12.63 9.73
CA GLU A 158 -13.85 -13.62 9.62
C GLU A 158 -14.34 -15.09 9.54
N ASP A 159 -15.57 -15.38 9.95
CA ASP A 159 -15.98 -16.73 10.36
C ASP A 159 -16.43 -17.74 9.28
N ALA A 160 -16.54 -17.42 7.98
CA ALA A 160 -16.99 -18.47 7.04
C ALA A 160 -16.56 -18.36 5.57
N GLY A 161 -16.52 -17.16 4.99
CA GLY A 161 -16.39 -17.03 3.53
C GLY A 161 -14.96 -16.85 3.03
N VAL A 162 -14.23 -15.92 3.66
CA VAL A 162 -12.89 -15.53 3.22
C VAL A 162 -11.84 -16.53 3.73
N LEU A 163 -11.86 -16.89 5.03
CA LEU A 163 -10.94 -17.89 5.59
C LEU A 163 -11.08 -19.28 4.94
N ALA A 164 -12.30 -19.74 4.66
CA ALA A 164 -12.51 -21.01 3.98
C ALA A 164 -11.92 -21.01 2.56
N SER A 165 -12.00 -19.86 1.88
CA SER A 165 -11.45 -19.70 0.54
C SER A 165 -9.92 -19.54 0.55
N VAL A 166 -9.36 -18.82 1.52
CA VAL A 166 -7.90 -18.69 1.74
C VAL A 166 -7.29 -20.04 2.09
N TRP A 167 -7.93 -20.82 2.96
CA TRP A 167 -7.49 -22.18 3.30
C TRP A 167 -7.54 -23.12 2.09
N LYS A 168 -8.58 -23.03 1.24
CA LYS A 168 -8.64 -23.79 -0.02
C LYS A 168 -7.50 -23.43 -0.98
N ILE A 169 -7.15 -22.14 -1.09
CA ILE A 169 -6.02 -21.68 -1.92
C ILE A 169 -4.69 -22.19 -1.36
N PHE A 170 -4.51 -22.16 -0.04
CA PHE A 170 -3.27 -22.64 0.57
C PHE A 170 -3.12 -24.16 0.44
N ARG A 171 -4.22 -24.92 0.59
CA ARG A 171 -4.24 -26.39 0.42
C ARG A 171 -4.05 -26.84 -1.02
N SER A 172 -4.43 -26.05 -2.03
CA SER A 172 -4.27 -26.44 -3.44
C SER A 172 -2.85 -26.20 -3.99
N ARG A 173 -2.03 -25.37 -3.33
CA ARG A 173 -0.62 -25.14 -3.71
C ARG A 173 0.37 -26.10 -3.04
N THR A 174 -0.08 -26.92 -2.10
CA THR A 174 0.74 -27.93 -1.37
C THR A 174 0.57 -29.37 -1.89
N ASN A 175 -0.04 -29.55 -3.08
CA ASN A 175 -0.09 -30.85 -3.78
C ASN A 175 0.74 -30.76 -5.07
#